data_AF-A0A371LJT7-F1
#
_entry.id   AF-A0A371LJT7-F1
#
_cell.length_a   1.000
_cell.length_b   1.000
_cell.length_c   1.000
_cell.angle_alpha   90.00
_cell.angle_beta   90.00
_cell.angle_gamma   90.00
#
_symmetry.space_group_name_H-M   'P 1'
#
loop_
_entity.id
_entity.type
_entity.pdbx_description
1 polymer ?
#
loop_
_entity_poly.entity_id
_entity_poly.type
_entity_poly.pdbx_seq_one_letter_code
_entity_poly.pdbx_strand_id
1 'polypeptide(L)'
;MVRGSGDVDVLIIRTDVYHADFSHTPEFSKDFPPAANPKSAFEQHAEGVYRTLQYQYGTDNVSRGDKAIEIEGDSLPRGADVVPCLQHRKFWEDYPGNYMRGITFWTGEGEHVINFPERHRIQGSQYHSITSEKYKPTIRLFKNLRNDLVEKDRIEKVQAPSYFIECLLSNVPVELIRTDDVSERSEEIISYLDSKSEEELSHFTTQHGLRELFGPRTVQWDLQDAQLFIREADILLHE
;
A
#
# COMPACT_ATOMS: atom_id res chain seq x y z
N MET A 1 7.67 9.37 2.20
CA MET A 1 8.52 9.71 1.05
C MET A 1 9.95 9.87 1.51
N VAL A 2 10.90 9.33 0.76
CA VAL A 2 12.34 9.52 0.92
C VAL A 2 12.78 10.58 -0.11
N ARG A 3 13.87 11.31 0.12
CA ARG A 3 14.34 12.31 -0.88
C ARG A 3 14.66 11.60 -2.21
N GLY A 4 14.24 12.21 -3.32
CA GLY A 4 14.44 11.65 -4.67
C GLY A 4 13.53 10.46 -5.02
N SER A 5 12.60 10.06 -4.14
CA SER A 5 11.84 8.81 -4.30
C SER A 5 10.53 8.92 -5.10
N GLY A 6 10.52 9.66 -6.20
CA GLY A 6 9.49 9.52 -7.23
C GLY A 6 8.17 10.24 -7.00
N ASP A 7 7.29 9.99 -7.97
CA ASP A 7 6.09 10.71 -8.37
C ASP A 7 5.00 10.81 -7.29
N VAL A 8 4.01 11.67 -7.53
CA VAL A 8 2.86 11.81 -6.63
C VAL A 8 1.78 10.81 -7.01
N ASP A 9 1.43 9.91 -6.09
CA ASP A 9 0.25 9.04 -6.24
C ASP A 9 -1.05 9.83 -6.10
N VAL A 10 -1.88 9.84 -7.13
CA VAL A 10 -3.18 10.52 -7.15
C VAL A 10 -4.30 9.50 -7.42
N LEU A 11 -5.20 9.34 -6.46
CA LEU A 11 -6.38 8.50 -6.63
C LEU A 11 -7.53 9.31 -7.26
N ILE A 12 -8.05 8.86 -8.40
CA ILE A 12 -9.27 9.42 -9.00
C ILE A 12 -10.42 8.45 -8.76
N ILE A 13 -11.17 8.69 -7.68
CA ILE A 13 -12.20 7.79 -7.18
C ILE A 13 -13.57 8.16 -7.75
N ARG A 14 -14.18 7.26 -8.52
CA ARG A 14 -15.58 7.33 -8.92
C ARG A 14 -16.48 6.81 -7.79
N THR A 15 -17.46 7.61 -7.37
CA THR A 15 -18.27 7.35 -6.16
C THR A 15 -19.76 7.14 -6.42
N ASP A 16 -20.28 7.48 -7.60
CA ASP A 16 -21.65 7.22 -8.04
C ASP A 16 -21.90 5.73 -8.32
N VAL A 17 -20.84 5.02 -8.73
CA VAL A 17 -20.83 3.57 -8.94
C VAL A 17 -19.79 2.93 -8.03
N TYR A 18 -20.16 1.84 -7.35
CA TYR A 18 -19.30 1.22 -6.34
C TYR A 18 -19.33 -0.31 -6.40
N HIS A 19 -18.25 -0.91 -5.91
CA HIS A 19 -18.17 -2.32 -5.55
C HIS A 19 -18.47 -2.48 -4.06
N ALA A 20 -19.09 -3.59 -3.66
CA ALA A 20 -19.37 -3.86 -2.26
C ALA A 20 -18.94 -5.27 -1.83
N ASP A 21 -18.61 -5.40 -0.56
CA ASP A 21 -18.39 -6.67 0.13
C ASP A 21 -19.45 -6.81 1.24
N PHE A 22 -20.32 -7.81 1.06
CA PHE A 22 -21.39 -8.21 1.97
C PHE A 22 -21.13 -9.57 2.63
N SER A 23 -19.90 -10.08 2.62
CA SER A 23 -19.61 -11.43 3.10
C SER A 23 -20.05 -11.69 4.56
N HIS A 24 -20.14 -10.62 5.36
CA HIS A 24 -20.60 -10.65 6.75
C HIS A 24 -22.03 -10.15 6.94
N THR A 25 -22.68 -9.63 5.89
CA THR A 25 -24.07 -9.11 5.94
C THR A 25 -24.81 -9.37 4.62
N PRO A 26 -24.96 -10.63 4.17
CA PRO A 26 -25.51 -10.91 2.85
C PRO A 26 -26.92 -10.33 2.62
N GLU A 27 -27.72 -10.25 3.68
CA GLU A 27 -29.08 -9.72 3.67
C GLU A 27 -29.17 -8.23 3.31
N PHE A 28 -28.16 -7.42 3.63
CA PHE A 28 -28.14 -5.97 3.35
C PHE A 28 -27.90 -5.65 1.87
N SER A 29 -27.47 -6.63 1.07
CA SER A 29 -27.22 -6.43 -0.37
C SER A 29 -28.46 -5.93 -1.14
N LYS A 30 -29.67 -6.22 -0.63
CA LYS A 30 -30.94 -5.79 -1.24
C LYS A 30 -31.22 -4.30 -1.02
N ASP A 31 -30.84 -3.78 0.13
CA ASP A 31 -31.07 -2.38 0.51
C ASP A 31 -29.98 -1.45 -0.05
N PHE A 32 -28.79 -2.01 -0.33
CA PHE A 32 -27.64 -1.30 -0.89
C PHE A 32 -27.08 -2.01 -2.13
N PRO A 33 -27.83 -2.05 -3.25
CA PRO A 33 -27.39 -2.78 -4.44
C PRO A 33 -26.10 -2.15 -5.00
N PRO A 34 -25.01 -2.93 -5.17
CA PRO A 34 -23.79 -2.46 -5.82
C PRO A 34 -24.00 -2.37 -7.33
N ALA A 35 -22.97 -1.89 -8.05
CA ALA A 35 -23.00 -1.92 -9.51
C ALA A 35 -23.20 -3.35 -10.02
N ALA A 36 -24.08 -3.53 -11.02
CA ALA A 36 -24.30 -4.84 -11.64
C ALA A 36 -23.03 -5.39 -12.31
N ASN A 37 -22.20 -4.51 -12.88
CA ASN A 37 -20.89 -4.86 -13.44
C ASN A 37 -19.84 -3.80 -13.04
N PRO A 38 -19.24 -3.92 -11.85
CA PRO A 38 -18.24 -2.97 -11.36
C PRO A 38 -17.00 -2.89 -12.25
N LYS A 39 -16.57 -4.01 -12.86
CA LYS A 39 -15.40 -4.05 -13.75
C LYS A 39 -15.61 -3.18 -14.99
N SER A 40 -16.76 -3.30 -15.65
CA SER A 40 -17.06 -2.47 -16.83
C SER A 40 -17.18 -0.98 -16.47
N ALA A 41 -17.77 -0.66 -15.31
CA ALA A 41 -17.82 0.72 -14.82
C ALA A 41 -16.43 1.30 -14.51
N PHE A 42 -15.52 0.47 -14.00
CA PHE A 42 -14.12 0.81 -13.81
C PHE A 42 -13.41 1.05 -15.15
N GLU A 43 -13.55 0.15 -16.12
CA GLU A 43 -12.89 0.26 -17.43
C GLU A 43 -13.30 1.57 -18.15
N GLN A 44 -14.59 1.91 -18.12
CA GLN A 44 -15.11 3.17 -18.65
C GLN A 44 -14.54 4.39 -17.90
N HIS A 45 -14.44 4.31 -16.57
CA HIS A 45 -13.87 5.38 -15.75
C HIS A 45 -12.37 5.57 -16.03
N ALA A 46 -11.60 4.49 -16.05
CA ALA A 46 -10.17 4.51 -16.33
C ALA A 46 -9.86 5.06 -17.73
N GLU A 47 -10.64 4.67 -18.73
CA GLU A 47 -10.54 5.23 -20.09
C GLU A 47 -10.89 6.72 -20.13
N GLY A 48 -11.95 7.13 -19.43
CA GLY A 48 -12.33 8.54 -19.32
C GLY A 48 -11.25 9.40 -18.66
N VAL A 49 -10.66 8.91 -17.57
CA VAL A 49 -9.53 9.57 -16.88
C VAL A 49 -8.34 9.67 -17.84
N TYR A 50 -7.94 8.58 -18.48
CA TYR A 50 -6.81 8.57 -19.42
C TYR A 50 -6.96 9.61 -20.54
N ARG A 51 -8.11 9.62 -21.22
CA ARG A 51 -8.39 10.61 -22.29
C ARG A 51 -8.40 12.05 -21.78
N THR A 52 -8.92 12.27 -20.58
CA THR A 52 -8.95 13.61 -19.97
C THR A 52 -7.54 14.10 -19.68
N LEU A 53 -6.68 13.22 -19.15
CA LEU A 53 -5.28 13.53 -18.90
C LEU A 53 -4.52 13.79 -20.21
N GLN A 54 -4.70 12.97 -21.24
CA GLN A 54 -4.11 13.22 -22.56
C GLN A 54 -4.54 14.56 -23.18
N TYR A 55 -5.81 14.91 -23.05
CA TYR A 55 -6.32 16.20 -23.52
C TYR A 55 -5.66 17.38 -22.78
N GLN A 56 -5.46 17.24 -21.47
CA GLN A 56 -4.92 18.32 -20.63
C GLN A 56 -3.39 18.46 -20.73
N TYR A 57 -2.67 17.35 -20.78
CA TYR A 57 -1.20 17.33 -20.66
C TYR A 57 -0.48 16.94 -21.97
N GLY A 58 -1.22 16.51 -22.99
CA GLY A 58 -0.68 16.02 -24.26
C GLY A 58 -0.44 14.50 -24.24
N THR A 59 -0.57 13.87 -25.41
CA THR A 59 -0.44 12.41 -25.56
C THR A 59 0.95 11.89 -25.27
N ASP A 60 1.98 12.69 -25.54
CA ASP A 60 3.39 12.29 -25.37
C ASP A 60 3.83 12.31 -23.91
N ASN A 61 3.07 13.01 -23.06
CA ASN A 61 3.33 13.22 -21.65
C ASN A 61 2.49 12.30 -20.74
N VAL A 62 1.67 11.42 -21.33
CA VAL A 62 0.72 10.58 -20.59
C VAL A 62 0.81 9.15 -21.11
N SER A 63 1.32 8.24 -20.28
CA SER A 63 1.43 6.82 -20.59
C SER A 63 0.48 6.01 -19.69
N ARG A 64 0.00 4.87 -20.20
CA ARG A 64 -0.86 3.95 -19.44
C ARG A 64 -0.06 2.72 -19.04
N GLY A 65 0.19 2.58 -17.74
CA GLY A 65 0.75 1.38 -17.14
C GLY A 65 -0.32 0.36 -16.75
N ASP A 66 0.11 -0.69 -16.04
CA ASP A 66 -0.76 -1.78 -15.57
C ASP A 66 -1.75 -1.32 -14.47
N LYS A 67 -1.27 -0.47 -13.55
CA LYS A 67 -2.04 -0.03 -12.36
C LYS A 67 -2.31 1.47 -12.32
N ALA A 68 -1.50 2.26 -13.00
CA ALA A 68 -1.55 3.71 -12.98
C ALA A 68 -1.39 4.29 -14.38
N ILE A 69 -1.82 5.53 -14.54
CA ILE A 69 -1.55 6.38 -15.69
C ILE A 69 -0.47 7.35 -15.23
N GLU A 70 0.70 7.27 -15.86
CA GLU A 70 1.84 8.11 -15.52
C GLU A 70 1.73 9.42 -16.31
N ILE A 71 2.01 10.53 -15.64
CA ILE A 71 2.09 11.85 -16.26
C ILE A 71 3.51 12.36 -16.08
N GLU A 72 4.22 12.53 -17.19
CA GLU A 72 5.57 13.08 -17.24
C GLU A 72 5.57 14.32 -18.12
N GLY A 73 6.06 15.45 -17.61
CA GLY A 73 6.21 16.64 -18.45
C GLY A 73 6.52 17.92 -17.70
N ASP A 74 7.14 18.87 -18.40
CA ASP A 74 7.64 20.14 -17.86
C ASP A 74 6.56 21.03 -17.22
N SER A 75 5.28 20.74 -17.51
CA SER A 75 4.12 21.45 -16.96
C SER A 75 3.83 21.13 -15.49
N LEU A 76 4.41 20.04 -14.95
CA LEU A 76 4.24 19.64 -13.56
C LEU A 76 5.57 19.76 -12.80
N PRO A 77 5.54 20.17 -11.52
CA PRO A 77 6.76 20.27 -10.71
C PRO A 77 7.40 18.90 -10.43
N ARG A 78 6.63 17.81 -10.60
CA ARG A 78 7.01 16.39 -10.47
C ARG A 78 6.06 15.55 -11.33
N GLY A 79 6.50 14.36 -11.76
CA GLY A 79 5.59 13.40 -12.35
C GLY A 79 4.53 12.92 -11.35
N ALA A 80 3.48 12.29 -11.88
CA ALA A 80 2.36 11.82 -11.09
C ALA A 80 1.85 10.46 -11.59
N ASP A 81 1.58 9.57 -10.64
CA ASP A 81 0.95 8.28 -10.88
C ASP A 81 -0.53 8.40 -10.56
N VAL A 82 -1.37 8.46 -11.60
CA VAL A 82 -2.81 8.56 -11.44
C VAL A 82 -3.43 7.17 -11.44
N VAL A 83 -4.10 6.80 -10.36
CA VAL A 83 -4.81 5.52 -10.25
C VAL A 83 -6.31 5.77 -10.31
N PRO A 84 -6.97 5.52 -11.46
CA PRO A 84 -8.43 5.46 -11.52
C PRO A 84 -8.93 4.35 -10.62
N CYS A 85 -10.01 4.58 -9.89
CA CYS A 85 -10.61 3.55 -9.06
C CYS A 85 -12.10 3.81 -8.85
N LEU A 86 -12.84 2.76 -8.49
CA LEU A 86 -14.18 2.87 -7.96
C LEU A 86 -14.14 2.88 -6.44
N GLN A 87 -15.15 3.47 -5.82
CA GLN A 87 -15.37 3.28 -4.39
C GLN A 87 -15.64 1.80 -4.10
N HIS A 88 -14.96 1.27 -3.07
CA HIS A 88 -15.28 -0.01 -2.46
C HIS A 88 -15.98 0.23 -1.12
N ARG A 89 -17.00 -0.58 -0.81
CA ARG A 89 -17.74 -0.52 0.46
C ARG A 89 -17.73 -1.88 1.12
N LYS A 90 -17.10 -1.99 2.29
CA LYS A 90 -17.15 -3.21 3.11
C LYS A 90 -18.17 -3.04 4.24
N PHE A 91 -19.17 -3.92 4.30
CA PHE A 91 -20.24 -3.90 5.31
C PHE A 91 -20.00 -4.94 6.41
N TRP A 92 -20.50 -4.66 7.62
CA TRP A 92 -20.47 -5.56 8.79
C TRP A 92 -21.77 -5.43 9.61
N GLU A 93 -22.06 -6.46 10.41
CA GLU A 93 -23.34 -6.60 11.13
C GLU A 93 -23.57 -5.48 12.15
N ASP A 94 -22.53 -5.05 12.86
CA ASP A 94 -22.64 -4.15 14.01
C ASP A 94 -23.16 -2.73 13.67
N TYR A 95 -23.15 -2.33 12.40
CA TYR A 95 -23.68 -1.03 11.96
C TYR A 95 -24.35 -1.11 10.58
N PRO A 96 -25.65 -1.45 10.52
CA PRO A 96 -26.43 -1.39 9.29
C PRO A 96 -26.40 0.04 8.70
N GLY A 97 -25.87 0.17 7.49
CA GLY A 97 -25.71 1.48 6.81
C GLY A 97 -24.39 2.21 7.08
N ASN A 98 -23.52 1.70 7.96
CA ASN A 98 -22.14 2.17 8.09
C ASN A 98 -21.21 1.18 7.37
N TYR A 99 -20.52 1.63 6.33
CA TYR A 99 -19.57 0.82 5.59
C TYR A 99 -18.19 1.44 5.68
N MET A 100 -17.17 0.61 5.63
CA MET A 100 -15.81 1.10 5.48
C MET A 100 -15.54 1.42 4.02
N ARG A 101 -15.09 2.65 3.80
CA ARG A 101 -14.67 3.13 2.51
C ARG A 101 -13.30 2.54 2.16
N GLY A 102 -13.25 1.89 1.02
CA GLY A 102 -12.04 1.52 0.33
C GLY A 102 -12.08 2.02 -1.11
N ILE A 103 -11.11 1.56 -1.88
CA ILE A 103 -11.05 1.70 -3.33
C ILE A 103 -10.95 0.32 -3.95
N THR A 104 -11.39 0.21 -5.20
CA THR A 104 -11.16 -0.97 -6.01
C THR A 104 -10.81 -0.60 -7.45
N PHE A 105 -9.97 -1.41 -8.06
CA PHE A 105 -9.56 -1.28 -9.46
C PHE A 105 -9.17 -2.65 -10.01
N TRP A 106 -9.01 -2.74 -11.32
CA TRP A 106 -8.51 -3.92 -12.00
C TRP A 106 -7.22 -3.60 -12.72
N THR A 107 -6.25 -4.51 -12.69
CA THR A 107 -4.99 -4.39 -13.44
C THR A 107 -5.24 -4.66 -14.92
N GLY A 108 -4.26 -4.34 -15.78
CA GLY A 108 -4.27 -4.69 -17.20
C GLY A 108 -4.36 -6.21 -17.44
N GLU A 109 -3.77 -7.00 -16.54
CA GLU A 109 -3.88 -8.46 -16.54
C GLU A 109 -5.24 -8.97 -16.01
N GLY A 110 -6.10 -8.08 -15.53
CA GLY A 110 -7.45 -8.37 -15.07
C GLY A 110 -7.54 -8.77 -13.60
N GLU A 111 -6.47 -8.66 -12.83
CA GLU A 111 -6.49 -8.90 -11.39
C GLU A 111 -7.35 -7.85 -10.67
N HIS A 112 -8.19 -8.31 -9.74
CA HIS A 112 -9.05 -7.45 -8.95
C HIS A 112 -8.36 -7.01 -7.66
N VAL A 113 -8.11 -5.70 -7.53
CA VAL A 113 -7.47 -5.13 -6.36
C VAL A 113 -8.48 -4.36 -5.50
N ILE A 114 -8.43 -4.61 -4.20
CA ILE A 114 -9.16 -3.86 -3.17
C ILE A 114 -8.14 -3.32 -2.15
N ASN A 115 -8.24 -2.04 -1.83
CA ASN A 115 -7.38 -1.40 -0.83
C ASN A 115 -8.18 -0.43 0.05
N PHE A 116 -7.65 -0.11 1.23
CA PHE A 116 -8.27 0.76 2.22
C PHE A 116 -7.33 1.92 2.61
N PRO A 117 -6.99 2.82 1.67
CA PRO A 117 -5.98 3.86 1.89
C PRO A 117 -6.34 4.82 3.03
N GLU A 118 -7.64 5.14 3.20
CA GLU A 118 -8.11 5.99 4.30
C GLU A 118 -7.82 5.34 5.66
N ARG A 119 -8.16 4.06 5.83
CA ARG A 119 -7.89 3.30 7.06
C ARG A 119 -6.40 3.10 7.27
N HIS A 120 -5.64 2.75 6.23
CA HIS A 120 -4.18 2.64 6.27
C HIS A 120 -3.56 3.93 6.83
N ARG A 121 -3.97 5.10 6.31
CA ARG A 121 -3.50 6.41 6.76
C ARG A 121 -3.88 6.71 8.21
N ILE A 122 -5.12 6.41 8.61
CA ILE A 122 -5.59 6.63 9.99
C ILE A 122 -4.78 5.78 10.97
N GLN A 123 -4.67 4.47 10.71
CA GLN A 123 -3.90 3.55 11.54
C GLN A 123 -2.44 3.96 11.64
N GLY A 124 -1.81 4.30 10.51
CA GLY A 124 -0.41 4.77 10.51
C GLY A 124 -0.21 6.09 11.27
N SER A 125 -1.18 7.01 11.25
CA SER A 125 -1.11 8.24 12.05
C SER A 125 -1.33 7.99 13.54
N GLN A 126 -2.22 7.07 13.91
CA GLN A 126 -2.39 6.64 15.31
C GLN A 126 -1.10 5.97 15.81
N TYR A 127 -0.54 5.05 15.02
CA TYR A 127 0.69 4.35 15.36
C TYR A 127 1.88 5.31 15.50
N HIS A 128 1.97 6.30 14.62
CA HIS A 128 2.93 7.40 14.74
C HIS A 128 2.75 8.21 16.02
N SER A 129 1.53 8.51 16.43
CA SER A 129 1.28 9.25 17.66
C SER A 129 1.69 8.46 18.90
N ILE A 130 1.36 7.16 18.99
CA ILE A 130 1.67 6.36 20.20
C ILE A 130 3.15 6.00 20.32
N THR A 131 3.88 6.01 19.19
CA THR A 131 5.32 5.77 19.12
C THR A 131 6.15 7.06 19.29
N SER A 132 5.59 8.10 19.91
CA SER A 132 6.27 9.39 20.12
C SER A 132 6.81 9.97 18.82
N GLU A 133 6.01 9.89 17.75
CA GLU A 133 6.33 10.39 16.42
C GLU A 133 7.52 9.70 15.71
N LYS A 134 7.97 8.54 16.18
CA LYS A 134 9.12 7.83 15.58
C LYS A 134 8.75 6.89 14.45
N TYR A 135 7.50 6.42 14.36
CA TYR A 135 7.09 5.46 13.33
C TYR A 135 7.38 5.90 11.88
N LYS A 136 6.92 7.09 11.46
CA LYS A 136 7.14 7.59 10.10
C LYS A 136 8.63 7.85 9.80
N PRO A 137 9.44 8.41 10.72
CA PRO A 137 10.90 8.40 10.60
C PRO A 137 11.50 7.01 10.39
N THR A 138 11.08 6.01 11.17
CA THR A 138 11.57 4.63 11.06
C THR A 138 11.20 4.01 9.71
N ILE A 139 9.98 4.24 9.20
CA ILE A 139 9.61 3.83 7.83
C ILE A 139 10.59 4.42 6.80
N ARG A 140 10.95 5.70 6.94
CA ARG A 140 11.90 6.35 6.00
C ARG A 140 13.30 5.76 6.13
N LEU A 141 13.74 5.45 7.35
CA LEU A 141 15.01 4.77 7.61
C LEU A 141 15.07 3.43 6.89
N PHE A 142 14.07 2.56 7.06
CA PHE A 142 14.05 1.24 6.42
C PHE A 142 13.88 1.31 4.90
N LYS A 143 13.21 2.35 4.38
CA LYS A 143 13.17 2.59 2.93
C LYS A 143 14.51 3.04 2.37
N ASN A 144 15.29 3.82 3.13
CA ASN A 144 16.67 4.15 2.76
C ASN A 144 17.54 2.90 2.80
N LEU A 145 17.45 2.12 3.87
CA LEU A 145 18.18 0.85 4.01
C LEU A 145 17.89 -0.07 2.82
N ARG A 146 16.63 -0.21 2.42
CA ARG A 146 16.25 -0.91 1.18
C ARG A 146 16.97 -0.34 -0.04
N ASN A 147 16.98 0.98 -0.22
CA ASN A 147 17.65 1.59 -1.36
C ASN A 147 19.16 1.30 -1.35
N ASP A 148 19.82 1.36 -0.20
CA ASP A 148 21.25 1.04 -0.05
C ASP A 148 21.52 -0.43 -0.41
N LEU A 149 20.64 -1.36 -0.02
CA LEU A 149 20.72 -2.77 -0.41
C LEU A 149 20.57 -2.97 -1.92
N VAL A 150 19.67 -2.21 -2.56
CA VAL A 150 19.50 -2.23 -4.03
C VAL A 150 20.74 -1.66 -4.73
N GLU A 151 21.30 -0.55 -4.25
CA GLU A 151 22.52 0.04 -4.81
C GLU A 151 23.74 -0.88 -4.67
N LYS A 152 23.74 -1.77 -3.68
CA LYS A 152 24.76 -2.81 -3.47
C LYS A 152 24.44 -4.14 -4.17
N ASP A 153 23.41 -4.19 -5.02
CA ASP A 153 22.96 -5.41 -5.73
C ASP A 153 22.65 -6.60 -4.80
N ARG A 154 22.21 -6.35 -3.56
CA ARG A 154 21.87 -7.40 -2.58
C ARG A 154 20.44 -7.89 -2.69
N ILE A 155 19.55 -7.01 -3.12
CA ILE A 155 18.14 -7.28 -3.39
C ILE A 155 17.68 -6.45 -4.60
N GLU A 156 16.61 -6.88 -5.24
CA GLU A 156 15.90 -6.06 -6.21
C GLU A 156 14.85 -5.18 -5.53
N LYS A 157 14.60 -3.98 -6.09
CA LYS A 157 13.63 -3.02 -5.53
C LYS A 157 12.21 -3.60 -5.40
N VAL A 158 11.85 -4.51 -6.32
CA VAL A 158 10.55 -5.18 -6.36
C VAL A 158 10.35 -6.19 -5.23
N GLN A 159 11.44 -6.72 -4.65
CA GLN A 159 11.40 -7.67 -3.53
C GLN A 159 11.06 -6.99 -2.22
N ALA A 160 11.34 -5.70 -2.05
CA ALA A 160 10.96 -4.95 -0.85
C ALA A 160 10.18 -3.67 -1.22
N PRO A 161 8.91 -3.78 -1.66
CA PRO A 161 8.06 -2.65 -1.97
C PRO A 161 7.81 -1.75 -0.76
N SER A 162 7.76 -0.43 -1.00
CA SER A 162 7.54 0.59 0.03
C SER A 162 6.29 0.34 0.89
N TYR A 163 5.21 -0.16 0.28
CA TYR A 163 3.96 -0.46 0.96
C TYR A 163 4.12 -1.63 1.94
N PHE A 164 4.85 -2.67 1.56
CA PHE A 164 5.06 -3.84 2.42
C PHE A 164 6.05 -3.56 3.56
N ILE A 165 7.07 -2.73 3.33
CA ILE A 165 7.95 -2.23 4.42
C ILE A 165 7.12 -1.46 5.47
N GLU A 166 6.19 -0.59 5.04
CA GLU A 166 5.29 0.09 5.97
C GLU A 166 4.43 -0.91 6.77
N CYS A 167 3.86 -1.89 6.10
CA CYS A 167 3.05 -2.91 6.78
C CYS A 167 3.89 -3.74 7.74
N LEU A 168 5.09 -4.17 7.38
CA LEU A 168 6.00 -4.92 8.25
C LEU A 168 6.25 -4.16 9.56
N LEU A 169 6.63 -2.89 9.45
CA LEU A 169 6.92 -2.04 10.60
C LEU A 169 5.68 -1.71 11.43
N SER A 170 4.48 -1.78 10.87
CA SER A 170 3.23 -1.61 11.63
C SER A 170 2.94 -2.75 12.60
N ASN A 171 3.60 -3.91 12.43
CA ASN A 171 3.49 -5.07 13.31
C ASN A 171 4.61 -5.12 14.37
N VAL A 172 5.63 -4.27 14.26
CA VAL A 172 6.73 -4.20 15.23
C VAL A 172 6.22 -3.56 16.53
N PRO A 173 6.61 -4.05 17.72
CA PRO A 173 6.16 -3.50 19.00
C PRO A 173 6.47 -2.01 19.20
N VAL A 174 5.59 -1.32 19.92
CA VAL A 174 5.64 0.14 20.13
C VAL A 174 6.93 0.57 20.80
N GLU A 175 7.40 -0.20 21.77
CA GLU A 175 8.61 0.06 22.55
C GLU A 175 9.86 0.11 21.67
N LEU A 176 10.01 -0.81 20.72
CA LEU A 176 11.15 -0.84 19.80
C LEU A 176 11.13 0.37 18.86
N ILE A 177 9.94 0.75 18.36
CA ILE A 177 9.82 1.97 17.54
C ILE A 177 10.13 3.23 18.37
N ARG A 178 9.88 3.20 19.69
CA ARG A 178 10.08 4.34 20.59
C ARG A 178 11.55 4.54 20.99
N THR A 179 12.44 3.60 20.73
CA THR A 179 13.88 3.75 20.96
C THR A 179 14.38 5.05 20.33
N ASP A 180 15.07 5.87 21.13
CA ASP A 180 15.48 7.23 20.76
C ASP A 180 16.66 7.21 19.78
N ASP A 181 17.69 6.43 20.13
CA ASP A 181 18.86 6.24 19.28
C ASP A 181 18.46 5.55 17.98
N VAL A 182 18.90 6.10 16.86
CA VAL A 182 18.47 5.63 15.54
C VAL A 182 19.10 4.28 15.21
N SER A 183 20.36 4.08 15.59
CA SER A 183 21.11 2.86 15.33
C SER A 183 20.56 1.72 16.17
N GLU A 184 20.45 1.94 17.49
CA GLU A 184 19.83 0.99 18.43
C GLU A 184 18.42 0.62 17.96
N ARG A 185 17.60 1.61 17.60
CA ARG A 185 16.26 1.34 17.07
C ARG A 185 16.28 0.46 15.82
N SER A 186 17.15 0.72 14.85
CA SER A 186 17.20 -0.14 13.64
C SER A 186 17.66 -1.56 13.96
N GLU A 187 18.68 -1.72 14.80
CA GLU A 187 19.24 -3.01 15.18
C GLU A 187 18.23 -3.84 15.97
N GLU A 188 17.54 -3.24 16.95
CA GLU A 188 16.51 -3.90 17.76
C GLU A 188 15.32 -4.36 16.91
N ILE A 189 14.89 -3.52 15.96
CA ILE A 189 13.78 -3.87 15.05
C ILE A 189 14.18 -5.03 14.14
N ILE A 190 15.38 -4.99 13.55
CA ILE A 190 15.86 -6.07 12.69
C ILE A 190 16.02 -7.36 13.49
N SER A 191 16.64 -7.30 14.67
CA SER A 191 16.77 -8.45 15.57
C SER A 191 15.40 -9.04 15.97
N TYR A 192 14.43 -8.18 16.27
CA TYR A 192 13.06 -8.62 16.54
C TYR A 192 12.46 -9.34 15.34
N LEU A 193 12.58 -8.80 14.13
CA LEU A 193 12.02 -9.38 12.91
C LEU A 193 12.72 -10.68 12.52
N ASP A 194 14.05 -10.75 12.63
CA ASP A 194 14.85 -11.95 12.32
C ASP A 194 14.60 -13.08 13.34
N SER A 195 14.27 -12.73 14.59
CA SER A 195 13.91 -13.72 15.61
C SER A 195 12.57 -14.43 15.36
N LYS A 196 11.75 -13.96 14.40
CA LYS A 196 10.42 -14.53 14.14
C LYS A 196 10.47 -15.76 13.27
N SER A 197 9.77 -16.79 13.73
CA SER A 197 9.44 -17.95 12.89
C SER A 197 8.49 -17.57 11.76
N GLU A 198 8.42 -18.39 10.70
CA GLU A 198 7.44 -18.22 9.62
C GLU A 198 5.99 -18.24 10.15
N GLU A 199 5.71 -19.06 11.16
CA GLU A 199 4.40 -19.11 11.82
C GLU A 199 4.06 -17.76 12.48
N GLU A 200 4.99 -17.16 13.22
CA GLU A 200 4.76 -15.85 13.82
C GLU A 200 4.62 -14.73 12.77
N LEU A 201 5.43 -14.76 11.71
CA LEU A 201 5.32 -13.81 10.60
C LEU A 201 3.98 -13.95 9.88
N SER A 202 3.41 -15.15 9.80
CA SER A 202 2.10 -15.38 9.15
C SER A 202 0.95 -14.62 9.81
N HIS A 203 1.10 -14.21 11.08
CA HIS A 203 0.13 -13.39 11.81
C HIS A 203 0.28 -11.89 11.55
N PHE A 204 1.30 -11.47 10.80
CA PHE A 204 1.48 -10.07 10.47
C PHE A 204 0.42 -9.63 9.48
N THR A 205 -0.13 -8.45 9.72
CA THR A 205 -1.17 -7.88 8.86
C THR A 205 -0.64 -6.68 8.09
N THR A 206 -1.33 -6.35 7.00
CA THR A 206 -1.24 -5.01 6.40
C THR A 206 -1.56 -3.93 7.44
N GLN A 207 -0.99 -2.72 7.34
CA GLN A 207 -1.20 -1.65 8.35
C GLN A 207 -2.68 -1.27 8.56
N HIS A 208 -3.56 -1.48 7.57
CA HIS A 208 -4.99 -1.28 7.77
C HIS A 208 -5.67 -2.42 8.57
N GLY A 209 -5.01 -3.56 8.76
CA GLY A 209 -5.44 -4.68 9.62
C GLY A 209 -6.62 -5.46 9.06
N LEU A 210 -6.74 -5.60 7.73
CA LEU A 210 -7.88 -6.30 7.09
C LEU A 210 -7.44 -7.48 6.22
N ARG A 211 -6.14 -7.75 6.18
CA ARG A 211 -5.52 -8.73 5.32
C ARG A 211 -4.17 -9.10 5.90
N GLU A 212 -3.86 -10.39 5.84
CA GLU A 212 -2.51 -10.87 6.11
C GLU A 212 -1.50 -10.21 5.17
N LEU A 213 -0.35 -9.85 5.74
CA LEU A 213 0.75 -9.23 5.01
C LEU A 213 1.35 -10.21 4.02
N PHE A 214 1.54 -11.47 4.42
CA PHE A 214 2.19 -12.49 3.61
C PHE A 214 1.20 -13.48 3.01
N GLY A 215 1.50 -13.96 1.80
CA GLY A 215 0.70 -14.99 1.14
C GLY A 215 0.95 -15.04 -0.37
N PRO A 216 0.29 -15.98 -1.08
CA PRO A 216 0.57 -16.27 -2.48
C PRO A 216 -0.10 -15.30 -3.47
N ARG A 217 -0.85 -14.29 -2.99
CA ARG A 217 -1.57 -13.34 -3.84
C ARG A 217 -0.67 -12.13 -4.13
N THR A 218 -0.79 -11.52 -5.31
CA THR A 218 0.07 -10.37 -5.69
C THR A 218 -0.10 -9.14 -4.77
N VAL A 219 -1.25 -9.07 -4.09
CA VAL A 219 -1.60 -8.03 -3.12
C VAL A 219 -1.04 -8.30 -1.72
N GLN A 220 -0.28 -9.39 -1.56
CA GLN A 220 0.44 -9.79 -0.36
C GLN A 220 1.93 -9.84 -0.69
N TRP A 221 2.76 -9.72 0.34
CA TRP A 221 4.20 -9.81 0.20
C TRP A 221 4.63 -11.27 0.15
N ASP A 222 5.58 -11.59 -0.72
CA ASP A 222 6.27 -12.86 -0.66
C ASP A 222 7.10 -12.94 0.63
N LEU A 223 6.96 -14.05 1.36
CA LEU A 223 7.61 -14.23 2.67
C LEU A 223 9.13 -14.38 2.52
N GLN A 224 9.59 -15.02 1.45
CA GLN A 224 11.03 -15.23 1.21
C GLN A 224 11.70 -13.91 0.86
N ASP A 225 11.04 -13.07 0.06
CA ASP A 225 11.51 -11.71 -0.22
C ASP A 225 11.63 -10.86 1.04
N ALA A 226 10.66 -10.98 1.97
CA ALA A 226 10.71 -10.28 3.25
C ALA A 226 11.84 -10.77 4.15
N GLN A 227 12.02 -12.08 4.27
CA GLN A 227 13.14 -12.69 5.01
C GLN A 227 14.49 -12.31 4.40
N LEU A 228 14.59 -12.26 3.07
CA LEU A 228 15.79 -11.79 2.37
C LEU A 228 16.08 -10.33 2.72
N PHE A 229 15.07 -9.45 2.67
CA PHE A 229 15.22 -8.06 3.07
C PHE A 229 15.71 -7.92 4.52
N ILE A 230 15.11 -8.66 5.46
CA ILE A 230 15.49 -8.62 6.89
C ILE A 230 16.95 -9.08 7.08
N ARG A 231 17.33 -10.22 6.48
CA ARG A 231 18.69 -10.77 6.57
C ARG A 231 19.74 -9.83 5.97
N GLU A 232 19.48 -9.30 4.78
CA GLU A 232 20.44 -8.39 4.13
C GLU A 232 20.54 -7.04 4.85
N ALA A 233 19.43 -6.56 5.42
CA ALA A 233 19.41 -5.39 6.29
C ALA A 233 20.26 -5.61 7.56
N ASP A 234 20.17 -6.78 8.19
CA ASP A 234 21.00 -7.13 9.35
C ASP A 234 22.49 -7.10 9.00
N ILE A 235 22.88 -7.73 7.89
CA ILE A 235 24.26 -7.73 7.42
C ILE A 235 24.75 -6.29 7.19
N LEU A 236 23.96 -5.47 6.50
CA LEU A 236 24.35 -4.10 6.16
C LEU A 236 24.48 -3.19 7.39
N LEU A 237 23.69 -3.38 8.45
CA LEU A 237 23.79 -2.60 9.68
C LEU A 237 25.07 -2.90 10.49
N HIS A 238 25.66 -4.08 10.29
CA HIS A 238 26.85 -4.54 11.01
C HIS A 238 28.15 -4.47 10.16
N GLU A 239 28.09 -3.90 8.96
CA GLU A 239 29.25 -3.61 8.08
C GLU A 239 29.92 -2.26 8.37
#